data_AF-A0A5C5WTE6-F1
#
_entry.id   AF-A0A5C5WTE6-F1
#
_cell.length_a   1.000
_cell.length_b   1.000
_cell.length_c   1.000
_cell.angle_alpha   90.00
_cell.angle_beta   90.00
_cell.angle_gamma   90.00
#
_symmetry.space_group_name_H-M   'P 1'
#
loop_
_entity.id
_entity.type
_entity.pdbx_description
1 polymer ?
#
loop_
_entity_poly.entity_id
_entity_poly.type
_entity_poly.pdbx_seq_one_letter_code
_entity_poly.pdbx_strand_id
1 'polypeptide(L)'
;MSNSAQSLSHAWKLHQAGQINEAEQIYRNVVSIEKRNADAWVYLGIALFDQRLFDESVAAYRKAIDIRHQFPIAWNNMGNSLRMLGRTEEADDCFETSLQQDPHYLSALKNRGTLWIWSGEIERGMHWYQRGLEVSPDHAELHRNIGVIELLRGNYERGWKEYRWRWKMPGLTRPQTNAKPWRGEALDGKSLLLYPEQGLGDAIHFVRVAHDLNRLGARVTLQCSEKLISLFSSTVESLGVDGLVIDSIAAPPTDYQASMIEVVDNLFETTKAVPYGNGLFDEGEGYLRVSDPLVQYWKRWFDEHLPRTQDKPLRVGLNWQGNPEHHADIYRSLPLDAFRDLAALPIQLVSLQFGFGSEQIESCDFASQIAELPSDVDRDDGAFTDTTAILSNLDYVVTSDTAIAHLAGATNTRSHLLLGRVPDWRWLTSGTSTPWYPSITMHRQSELGDWSDVVSSVRETLA
;
A
#
# COMPACT_ATOMS: atom_id res chain seq x y z
N MET A 1 -10.61 26.35 -35.57
CA MET A 1 -10.35 26.05 -34.15
C MET A 1 -9.41 27.13 -33.64
N SER A 2 -9.64 27.74 -32.47
CA SER A 2 -8.72 28.74 -31.93
C SER A 2 -7.34 28.12 -31.66
N ASN A 3 -6.27 28.92 -31.75
CA ASN A 3 -4.90 28.48 -31.44
C ASN A 3 -4.84 27.77 -30.07
N SER A 4 -5.56 28.31 -29.09
CA SER A 4 -5.64 27.78 -27.72
C SER A 4 -6.28 26.40 -27.62
N ALA A 5 -7.30 26.08 -28.42
CA ALA A 5 -7.91 24.74 -28.42
C ALA A 5 -6.93 23.68 -28.93
N GLN A 6 -6.10 24.02 -29.92
CA GLN A 6 -5.04 23.13 -30.40
C GLN A 6 -3.93 22.98 -29.36
N SER A 7 -3.54 24.07 -28.69
CA SER A 7 -2.56 24.04 -27.60
C SER A 7 -3.03 23.14 -26.45
N LEU A 8 -4.29 23.27 -26.01
CA LEU A 8 -4.87 22.42 -24.96
C LEU A 8 -4.89 20.94 -25.38
N SER A 9 -5.29 20.64 -26.62
CA SER A 9 -5.28 19.26 -27.13
C SER A 9 -3.88 18.67 -27.19
N HIS A 10 -2.88 19.45 -27.59
CA HIS A 10 -1.49 19.02 -27.59
C HIS A 10 -0.96 18.80 -26.18
N ALA A 11 -1.19 19.74 -25.27
CA ALA A 11 -0.80 19.62 -23.86
C ALA A 11 -1.45 18.41 -23.20
N TRP A 12 -2.72 18.12 -23.50
CA TRP A 12 -3.39 16.92 -22.99
C TRP A 12 -2.73 15.62 -23.46
N LYS A 13 -2.22 15.57 -24.70
CA LYS A 13 -1.46 14.40 -25.18
C LYS A 13 -0.12 14.24 -24.46
N LEU A 14 0.61 15.34 -24.22
CA LEU A 14 1.85 15.32 -23.44
C LEU A 14 1.58 14.83 -22.00
N HIS A 15 0.50 15.33 -21.40
CA HIS A 15 0.04 14.92 -20.08
C HIS A 15 -0.23 13.41 -20.04
N GLN A 16 -1.01 12.89 -20.99
CA GLN A 16 -1.28 11.44 -21.10
C GLN A 16 -0.02 10.60 -21.34
N ALA A 17 1.05 11.19 -21.88
CA ALA A 17 2.35 10.56 -22.06
C ALA A 17 3.28 10.68 -20.82
N GLY A 18 2.80 11.28 -19.72
CA GLY A 18 3.58 11.48 -18.50
C GLY A 18 4.48 12.72 -18.51
N GLN A 19 4.45 13.53 -19.57
CA GLN A 19 5.21 14.79 -19.66
C GLN A 19 4.43 15.93 -18.99
N ILE A 20 4.15 15.78 -17.69
CA ILE A 20 3.23 16.64 -16.95
C ILE A 20 3.73 18.09 -16.86
N ASN A 21 5.03 18.28 -16.60
CA ASN A 21 5.62 19.63 -16.49
C ASN A 21 5.53 20.41 -17.82
N GLU A 22 5.74 19.75 -18.95
CA GLU A 22 5.59 20.37 -20.28
C GLU A 22 4.13 20.74 -20.56
N ALA A 23 3.20 19.84 -20.24
CA ALA A 23 1.77 20.09 -20.37
C ALA A 23 1.32 21.28 -19.49
N GLU A 24 1.75 21.32 -18.23
CA GLU A 24 1.48 22.41 -17.29
C GLU A 24 1.91 23.76 -17.84
N GLN A 25 3.14 23.86 -18.38
CA GLN A 25 3.64 25.11 -18.96
C GLN A 25 2.74 25.61 -20.09
N ILE A 26 2.25 24.71 -20.94
CA ILE A 26 1.31 25.06 -22.01
C ILE A 26 -0.04 25.50 -21.43
N TYR A 27 -0.58 24.80 -20.42
CA TYR A 27 -1.82 25.20 -19.76
C TYR A 27 -1.71 26.60 -19.13
N ARG A 28 -0.60 26.89 -18.42
CA ARG A 28 -0.30 28.21 -17.85
C ARG A 28 -0.25 29.29 -18.92
N ASN A 29 0.38 29.01 -20.06
CA ASN A 29 0.42 29.93 -21.18
C ASN A 29 -1.00 30.21 -21.73
N VAL A 30 -1.83 29.19 -21.90
CA VAL A 30 -3.21 29.35 -22.38
C VAL A 30 -4.03 30.20 -21.40
N VAL A 31 -4.00 29.93 -20.10
CA VAL A 31 -4.78 30.72 -19.12
C VAL A 31 -4.25 32.15 -18.96
N SER A 32 -2.99 32.41 -19.29
CA SER A 32 -2.43 33.77 -19.29
C SER A 32 -3.01 34.65 -20.42
N ILE A 33 -3.27 34.04 -21.58
CA ILE A 33 -3.82 34.69 -22.78
C ILE A 33 -5.34 34.73 -22.71
N GLU A 34 -5.96 33.61 -22.37
CA GLU A 34 -7.41 33.42 -22.30
C GLU A 34 -7.87 33.24 -20.86
N LYS A 35 -7.76 34.31 -20.04
CA LYS A 35 -8.08 34.27 -18.60
C LYS A 35 -9.50 33.77 -18.27
N ARG A 36 -10.44 33.85 -19.22
CA ARG A 36 -11.84 33.41 -19.09
C ARG A 36 -12.12 32.04 -19.72
N ASN A 37 -11.09 31.24 -20.02
CA ASN A 37 -11.25 29.87 -20.53
C ASN A 37 -11.31 28.89 -19.34
N ALA A 38 -12.53 28.53 -18.91
CA ALA A 38 -12.73 27.63 -17.76
C ALA A 38 -12.12 26.23 -17.97
N ASP A 39 -12.16 25.71 -19.19
CA ASP A 39 -11.62 24.37 -19.50
C ASP A 39 -10.09 24.36 -19.38
N ALA A 40 -9.40 25.42 -19.81
CA ALA A 40 -7.96 25.58 -19.62
C ALA A 40 -7.55 25.61 -18.14
N TRP A 41 -8.35 26.26 -17.28
CA TRP A 41 -8.14 26.25 -15.83
C TRP A 41 -8.33 24.86 -15.21
N VAL A 42 -9.30 24.08 -15.71
CA VAL A 42 -9.46 22.67 -15.29
C VAL A 42 -8.24 21.84 -15.67
N TYR A 43 -7.76 21.95 -16.91
CA TYR A 43 -6.57 21.22 -17.33
C TYR A 43 -5.32 21.58 -16.51
N LEU A 44 -5.13 22.87 -16.23
CA LEU A 44 -4.08 23.32 -15.32
C LEU A 44 -4.24 22.70 -13.92
N GLY A 45 -5.45 22.71 -13.37
CA GLY A 45 -5.73 22.08 -12.08
C GLY A 45 -5.39 20.60 -12.03
N ILE A 46 -5.67 19.84 -13.11
CA ILE A 46 -5.34 18.41 -13.19
C ILE A 46 -3.83 18.21 -13.19
N ALA A 47 -3.07 18.98 -13.99
CA ALA A 47 -1.62 18.88 -14.03
C ALA A 47 -0.96 19.23 -12.68
N LEU A 48 -1.52 20.19 -11.94
CA LEU A 48 -1.06 20.55 -10.60
C LEU A 48 -1.40 19.48 -9.57
N PHE A 49 -2.57 18.85 -9.68
CA PHE A 49 -2.96 17.73 -8.84
C PHE A 49 -2.01 16.54 -9.01
N ASP A 50 -1.69 16.17 -10.25
CA ASP A 50 -0.79 15.05 -10.54
C ASP A 50 0.66 15.31 -10.09
N GLN A 51 1.05 16.59 -9.98
CA GLN A 51 2.31 17.01 -9.36
C GLN A 51 2.24 17.18 -7.84
N ARG A 52 1.11 16.83 -7.22
CA ARG A 52 0.85 16.96 -5.77
C ARG A 52 0.89 18.41 -5.26
N LEU A 53 0.75 19.40 -6.15
CA LEU A 53 0.60 20.82 -5.81
C LEU A 53 -0.89 21.11 -5.53
N PHE A 54 -1.41 20.50 -4.46
CA PHE A 54 -2.86 20.45 -4.21
C PHE A 54 -3.48 21.83 -3.93
N ASP A 55 -2.79 22.73 -3.22
CA ASP A 55 -3.28 24.10 -3.00
C ASP A 55 -3.39 24.91 -4.31
N GLU A 56 -2.39 24.82 -5.18
CA GLU A 56 -2.43 25.46 -6.50
C GLU A 56 -3.52 24.85 -7.39
N SER A 57 -3.72 23.53 -7.30
CA SER A 57 -4.79 22.82 -7.99
C SER A 57 -6.17 23.34 -7.55
N VAL A 58 -6.41 23.48 -6.24
CA VAL A 58 -7.64 24.11 -5.69
C VAL A 58 -7.82 25.52 -6.23
N ALA A 59 -6.76 26.33 -6.27
CA ALA A 59 -6.83 27.69 -6.80
C ALA A 59 -7.21 27.72 -8.30
N ALA A 60 -6.66 26.82 -9.11
CA ALA A 60 -6.98 26.69 -10.53
C ALA A 60 -8.44 26.28 -10.74
N TYR A 61 -8.95 25.28 -9.99
CA TYR A 61 -10.36 24.88 -10.08
C TYR A 61 -11.31 25.97 -9.63
N ARG A 62 -10.97 26.73 -8.57
CA ARG A 62 -11.76 27.90 -8.14
C ARG A 62 -11.88 28.93 -9.26
N LYS A 63 -10.81 29.19 -10.01
CA LYS A 63 -10.88 30.06 -11.20
C LYS A 63 -11.80 29.50 -12.29
N ALA A 64 -11.75 28.19 -12.56
CA ALA A 64 -12.67 27.57 -13.52
C ALA A 64 -14.15 27.75 -13.10
N ILE A 65 -14.44 27.55 -11.82
CA ILE A 65 -15.79 27.68 -11.22
C ILE A 65 -16.27 29.14 -11.26
N ASP A 66 -15.40 30.11 -10.94
CA ASP A 66 -15.72 31.55 -11.01
C ASP A 66 -16.11 31.98 -12.44
N ILE A 67 -15.52 31.34 -13.45
CA ILE A 67 -15.81 31.61 -14.87
C ILE A 67 -17.08 30.87 -15.32
N ARG A 68 -17.24 29.62 -14.91
CA ARG A 68 -18.36 28.73 -15.26
C ARG A 68 -18.86 28.01 -14.00
N HIS A 69 -19.93 28.54 -13.41
CA HIS A 69 -20.49 28.03 -12.16
C HIS A 69 -21.09 26.61 -12.29
N GLN A 70 -21.82 26.35 -13.38
CA GLN A 70 -22.35 25.02 -13.72
C GLN A 70 -21.25 24.20 -14.39
N PHE A 71 -20.39 23.60 -13.58
CA PHE A 71 -19.26 22.82 -14.07
C PHE A 71 -18.91 21.67 -13.11
N PRO A 72 -19.70 20.57 -13.11
CA PRO A 72 -19.57 19.48 -12.14
C PRO A 72 -18.15 18.92 -12.02
N ILE A 73 -17.46 18.74 -13.15
CA ILE A 73 -16.08 18.25 -13.17
C ILE A 73 -15.10 19.14 -12.38
N ALA A 74 -15.26 20.47 -12.42
CA ALA A 74 -14.39 21.38 -11.68
C ALA A 74 -14.64 21.28 -10.17
N TRP A 75 -15.91 21.18 -9.75
CA TRP A 75 -16.28 20.94 -8.35
C TRP A 75 -15.76 19.60 -7.84
N ASN A 76 -15.99 18.51 -8.58
CA ASN A 76 -15.45 17.19 -8.23
C ASN A 76 -13.92 17.20 -8.09
N ASN A 77 -13.20 17.81 -9.04
CA ASN A 77 -11.75 17.80 -9.00
C ASN A 77 -11.19 18.71 -7.89
N MET A 78 -11.87 19.84 -7.58
CA MET A 78 -11.54 20.66 -6.42
C MET A 78 -11.74 19.88 -5.12
N GLY A 79 -12.86 19.17 -4.98
CA GLY A 79 -13.12 18.29 -3.83
C GLY A 79 -12.05 17.21 -3.66
N ASN A 80 -11.59 16.61 -4.76
CA ASN A 80 -10.50 15.63 -4.71
C ASN A 80 -9.18 16.25 -4.24
N SER A 81 -8.87 17.49 -4.64
CA SER A 81 -7.67 18.21 -4.19
C SER A 81 -7.76 18.57 -2.70
N LEU A 82 -8.92 19.03 -2.24
CA LEU A 82 -9.18 19.33 -0.83
C LEU A 82 -9.10 18.08 0.05
N ARG A 83 -9.57 16.93 -0.45
CA ARG A 83 -9.40 15.63 0.22
C ARG A 83 -7.93 15.28 0.44
N MET A 84 -7.07 15.52 -0.56
CA MET A 84 -5.62 15.29 -0.42
C MET A 84 -4.95 16.26 0.57
N LEU A 85 -5.57 17.42 0.82
CA LEU A 85 -5.15 18.38 1.85
C LEU A 85 -5.74 18.08 3.24
N GLY A 86 -6.52 17.01 3.40
CA GLY A 86 -7.20 16.70 4.67
C GLY A 86 -8.37 17.64 5.01
N ARG A 87 -8.80 18.50 4.09
CA ARG A 87 -9.91 19.46 4.28
C ARG A 87 -11.24 18.78 4.00
N THR A 88 -11.62 17.84 4.88
CA THR A 88 -12.71 16.88 4.68
C THR A 88 -14.06 17.53 4.40
N GLU A 89 -14.50 18.48 5.23
CA GLU A 89 -15.81 19.13 5.06
C GLU A 89 -15.89 19.95 3.76
N GLU A 90 -14.85 20.74 3.45
CA GLU A 90 -14.82 21.50 2.20
C GLU A 90 -14.79 20.60 0.96
N ALA A 91 -14.15 19.43 1.06
CA ALA A 91 -14.18 18.43 0.00
C ALA A 91 -15.61 17.88 -0.19
N ASP A 92 -16.35 17.60 0.89
CA ASP A 92 -17.72 17.12 0.82
C ASP A 92 -18.66 18.16 0.20
N ASP A 93 -18.54 19.44 0.58
CA ASP A 93 -19.29 20.55 0.00
C ASP A 93 -19.08 20.63 -1.52
N CYS A 94 -17.85 20.41 -1.98
CA CYS A 94 -17.54 20.39 -3.41
C CYS A 94 -18.20 19.21 -4.13
N PHE A 95 -18.11 18.01 -3.57
CA PHE A 95 -18.77 16.83 -4.16
C PHE A 95 -20.29 16.96 -4.13
N GLU A 96 -20.86 17.49 -3.06
CA GLU A 96 -22.28 17.80 -2.96
C GLU A 96 -22.71 18.79 -4.04
N THR A 97 -21.99 19.91 -4.18
CA THR A 97 -22.28 20.91 -5.22
C THR A 97 -22.19 20.30 -6.62
N SER A 98 -21.21 19.44 -6.88
CA SER A 98 -21.11 18.70 -8.13
C SER A 98 -22.33 17.81 -8.38
N LEU A 99 -22.82 17.11 -7.36
CA LEU A 99 -23.97 16.21 -7.46
C LEU A 99 -25.32 16.94 -7.49
N GLN A 100 -25.41 18.14 -6.94
CA GLN A 100 -26.58 19.02 -7.12
C GLN A 100 -26.70 19.46 -8.58
N GLN A 101 -25.57 19.66 -9.27
CA GLN A 101 -25.56 20.03 -10.69
C GLN A 101 -25.79 18.83 -11.61
N ASP A 102 -25.21 17.67 -11.27
CA ASP A 102 -25.46 16.39 -11.96
C ASP A 102 -25.55 15.23 -10.95
N PRO A 103 -26.77 14.81 -10.58
CA PRO A 103 -26.99 13.75 -9.59
C PRO A 103 -26.46 12.37 -10.00
N HIS A 104 -26.17 12.15 -11.28
CA HIS A 104 -25.66 10.88 -11.80
C HIS A 104 -24.17 10.95 -12.15
N TYR A 105 -23.46 12.00 -11.71
CA TYR A 105 -22.04 12.13 -12.00
C TYR A 105 -21.21 11.12 -11.21
N LEU A 106 -20.92 9.99 -11.85
CA LEU A 106 -20.30 8.81 -11.25
C LEU A 106 -18.97 9.12 -10.54
N SER A 107 -18.13 9.99 -11.12
CA SER A 107 -16.86 10.38 -10.51
C SER A 107 -17.05 11.07 -9.16
N ALA A 108 -18.05 11.95 -9.03
CA ALA A 108 -18.35 12.62 -7.77
C ALA A 108 -18.94 11.66 -6.73
N LEU A 109 -19.84 10.74 -7.13
CA LEU A 109 -20.36 9.70 -6.24
C LEU A 109 -19.23 8.83 -5.68
N LYS A 110 -18.33 8.36 -6.55
CA LYS A 110 -17.16 7.57 -6.16
C LYS A 110 -16.25 8.36 -5.22
N ASN A 111 -15.85 9.57 -5.60
CA ASN A 111 -14.89 10.35 -4.82
C ASN A 111 -15.45 10.80 -3.46
N ARG A 112 -16.76 11.10 -3.38
CA ARG A 112 -17.45 11.36 -2.11
C ARG A 112 -17.48 10.12 -1.22
N GLY A 113 -17.69 8.94 -1.80
CA GLY A 113 -17.54 7.67 -1.09
C GLY A 113 -16.13 7.48 -0.51
N THR A 114 -15.10 7.65 -1.35
CA THR A 114 -13.69 7.59 -0.97
C THR A 114 -13.36 8.56 0.17
N LEU A 115 -13.83 9.81 0.10
CA LEU A 115 -13.64 10.82 1.14
C LEU A 115 -14.10 10.31 2.51
N TRP A 116 -15.36 9.88 2.60
CA TRP A 116 -15.94 9.46 3.87
C TRP A 116 -15.32 8.17 4.40
N ILE A 117 -15.03 7.20 3.52
CA ILE A 117 -14.28 5.99 3.89
C ILE A 117 -12.96 6.37 4.56
N TRP A 118 -12.09 7.15 3.91
CA TRP A 118 -10.74 7.43 4.44
C TRP A 118 -10.74 8.38 5.64
N SER A 119 -11.82 9.15 5.86
CA SER A 119 -12.03 9.92 7.09
C SER A 119 -12.47 9.07 8.29
N GLY A 120 -12.81 7.79 8.08
CA GLY A 120 -13.28 6.87 9.13
C GLY A 120 -14.80 6.68 9.16
N GLU A 121 -15.57 7.47 8.43
CA GLU A 121 -17.03 7.37 8.31
C GLU A 121 -17.44 6.31 7.29
N ILE A 122 -17.16 5.04 7.61
CA ILE A 122 -17.26 3.94 6.65
C ILE A 122 -18.67 3.80 6.05
N GLU A 123 -19.71 3.86 6.87
CA GLU A 123 -21.09 3.68 6.40
C GLU A 123 -21.54 4.81 5.48
N ARG A 124 -21.14 6.06 5.77
CA ARG A 124 -21.42 7.21 4.91
C ARG A 124 -20.72 7.06 3.56
N GLY A 125 -19.49 6.56 3.56
CA GLY A 125 -18.76 6.25 2.33
C GLY A 125 -19.40 5.13 1.50
N MET A 126 -19.81 4.04 2.16
CA MET A 126 -20.50 2.91 1.53
C MET A 126 -21.84 3.31 0.90
N HIS A 127 -22.59 4.23 1.51
CA HIS A 127 -23.80 4.80 0.93
C HIS A 127 -23.54 5.40 -0.46
N TRP A 128 -22.49 6.22 -0.60
CA TRP A 128 -22.15 6.86 -1.88
C TRP A 128 -21.63 5.89 -2.92
N TYR A 129 -20.86 4.86 -2.52
CA TYR A 129 -20.50 3.78 -3.45
C TYR A 129 -21.73 3.02 -3.96
N GLN A 130 -22.71 2.74 -3.10
CA GLN A 130 -23.95 2.09 -3.49
C GLN A 130 -24.74 2.95 -4.48
N ARG A 131 -24.83 4.27 -4.25
CA ARG A 131 -25.41 5.24 -5.21
C ARG A 131 -24.65 5.24 -6.54
N GLY A 132 -23.33 5.11 -6.53
CA GLY A 132 -22.53 4.95 -7.73
C GLY A 132 -22.89 3.69 -8.53
N LEU A 133 -23.11 2.57 -7.85
CA LEU A 133 -23.56 1.31 -8.48
C LEU A 133 -25.01 1.37 -8.99
N GLU A 134 -25.87 2.21 -8.42
CA GLU A 134 -27.19 2.48 -9.02
C GLU A 134 -27.08 3.15 -10.40
N VAL A 135 -26.06 3.99 -10.60
CA VAL A 135 -25.78 4.65 -11.89
C VAL A 135 -25.06 3.71 -12.86
N SER A 136 -24.08 2.95 -12.37
CA SER A 136 -23.27 2.05 -13.17
C SER A 136 -23.09 0.70 -12.45
N PRO A 137 -24.05 -0.23 -12.63
CA PRO A 137 -24.08 -1.51 -11.91
C PRO A 137 -22.91 -2.45 -12.19
N ASP A 138 -22.17 -2.24 -13.28
CA ASP A 138 -21.02 -3.07 -13.66
C ASP A 138 -19.67 -2.33 -13.47
N HIS A 139 -19.64 -1.27 -12.66
CA HIS A 139 -18.44 -0.46 -12.47
C HIS A 139 -17.38 -1.19 -11.61
N ALA A 140 -16.38 -1.77 -12.26
CA ALA A 140 -15.37 -2.62 -11.62
C ALA A 140 -14.65 -1.98 -10.42
N GLU A 141 -14.31 -0.70 -10.49
CA GLU A 141 -13.61 -0.01 -9.41
C GLU A 141 -14.50 0.15 -8.16
N LEU A 142 -15.81 0.37 -8.34
CA LEU A 142 -16.74 0.51 -7.21
C LEU A 142 -16.92 -0.84 -6.52
N HIS A 143 -17.11 -1.92 -7.28
CA HIS A 143 -17.13 -3.28 -6.74
C HIS A 143 -15.83 -3.63 -6.02
N ARG A 144 -14.68 -3.33 -6.63
CA ARG A 144 -13.37 -3.56 -6.00
C ARG A 144 -13.25 -2.79 -4.68
N ASN A 145 -13.63 -1.52 -4.64
CA ASN A 145 -13.55 -0.69 -3.43
C ASN A 145 -14.51 -1.19 -2.35
N ILE A 146 -15.75 -1.53 -2.70
CA ILE A 146 -16.70 -2.18 -1.77
C ILE A 146 -16.10 -3.48 -1.24
N GLY A 147 -15.52 -4.31 -2.11
CA GLY A 147 -14.86 -5.55 -1.72
C GLY A 147 -13.78 -5.35 -0.66
N VAL A 148 -12.87 -4.39 -0.88
CA VAL A 148 -11.81 -4.05 0.10
C VAL A 148 -12.41 -3.62 1.44
N ILE A 149 -13.47 -2.80 1.43
CA ILE A 149 -14.08 -2.30 2.67
C ILE A 149 -14.85 -3.39 3.42
N GLU A 150 -15.53 -4.28 2.70
CA GLU A 150 -16.19 -5.43 3.33
C GLU A 150 -15.16 -6.43 3.88
N LEU A 151 -14.03 -6.65 3.20
CA LEU A 151 -12.91 -7.41 3.75
C LEU A 151 -12.34 -6.76 5.02
N LEU A 152 -12.15 -5.44 5.02
CA LEU A 152 -11.69 -4.68 6.18
C LEU A 152 -12.64 -4.84 7.38
N ARG A 153 -13.95 -4.93 7.14
CA ARG A 153 -14.95 -5.16 8.18
C ARG A 153 -15.04 -6.61 8.64
N GLY A 154 -14.29 -7.53 8.03
CA GLY A 154 -14.38 -8.97 8.28
C GLY A 154 -15.60 -9.64 7.62
N ASN A 155 -16.32 -8.94 6.74
CA ASN A 155 -17.46 -9.46 5.98
C ASN A 155 -16.98 -10.24 4.74
N TYR A 156 -16.19 -11.29 4.97
CA TYR A 156 -15.44 -11.99 3.92
C TYR A 156 -16.30 -12.54 2.77
N GLU A 157 -17.52 -13.02 3.05
CA GLU A 157 -18.42 -13.54 2.00
C GLU A 157 -18.76 -12.50 0.94
N ARG A 158 -19.14 -11.29 1.37
CA ARG A 158 -19.40 -10.17 0.46
C ARG A 158 -18.09 -9.61 -0.07
N GLY A 159 -17.10 -9.44 0.80
CA GLY A 159 -15.79 -8.87 0.47
C GLY A 159 -15.14 -9.55 -0.71
N TRP A 160 -15.00 -10.89 -0.68
CA TRP A 160 -14.39 -11.61 -1.78
C TRP A 160 -15.20 -11.56 -3.07
N LYS A 161 -16.53 -11.73 -2.97
CA LYS A 161 -17.42 -11.65 -4.14
C LYS A 161 -17.26 -10.34 -4.90
N GLU A 162 -17.20 -9.22 -4.17
CA GLU A 162 -17.06 -7.89 -4.74
C GLU A 162 -15.60 -7.63 -5.18
N TYR A 163 -14.62 -8.10 -4.41
CA TYR A 163 -13.20 -7.94 -4.73
C TYR A 163 -12.75 -8.70 -5.99
N ARG A 164 -13.47 -9.76 -6.42
CA ARG A 164 -13.23 -10.45 -7.70
C ARG A 164 -13.37 -9.54 -8.92
N TRP A 165 -14.10 -8.42 -8.83
CA TRP A 165 -14.20 -7.44 -9.90
C TRP A 165 -12.88 -6.73 -10.23
N ARG A 166 -11.88 -6.81 -9.35
CA ARG A 166 -10.53 -6.30 -9.63
C ARG A 166 -9.94 -6.83 -10.94
N TRP A 167 -10.32 -8.04 -11.38
CA TRP A 167 -9.89 -8.61 -12.66
C TRP A 167 -10.43 -7.90 -13.90
N LYS A 168 -11.39 -6.98 -13.74
CA LYS A 168 -11.85 -6.07 -14.79
C LYS A 168 -11.16 -4.71 -14.74
N MET A 169 -10.29 -4.45 -13.75
CA MET A 169 -9.54 -3.20 -13.66
C MET A 169 -8.42 -3.15 -14.71
N PRO A 170 -8.13 -1.97 -15.30
CA PRO A 170 -6.98 -1.79 -16.17
C PRO A 170 -5.66 -2.15 -15.45
N GLY A 171 -4.73 -2.76 -16.17
CA GLY A 171 -3.40 -3.09 -15.67
C GLY A 171 -3.30 -4.39 -14.87
N LEU A 172 -4.41 -4.99 -14.44
CA LEU A 172 -4.41 -6.28 -13.75
C LEU A 172 -4.63 -7.43 -14.75
N THR A 173 -3.61 -8.27 -14.92
CA THR A 173 -3.67 -9.42 -15.83
C THR A 173 -3.13 -10.67 -15.15
N ARG A 174 -3.59 -11.83 -15.64
CA ARG A 174 -3.00 -13.11 -15.25
C ARG A 174 -1.82 -13.43 -16.16
N PRO A 175 -0.82 -14.18 -15.68
CA PRO A 175 0.21 -14.74 -16.52
C PRO A 175 -0.38 -15.46 -17.75
N GLN A 176 0.21 -15.21 -18.92
CA GLN A 176 -0.24 -15.82 -20.16
C GLN A 176 0.25 -17.27 -20.22
N THR A 177 -0.60 -18.20 -19.77
CA THR A 177 -0.32 -19.64 -19.76
C THR A 177 -1.57 -20.42 -20.18
N ASN A 178 -1.39 -21.70 -20.54
CA ASN A 178 -2.50 -22.61 -20.81
C ASN A 178 -3.16 -23.16 -19.53
N ALA A 179 -2.62 -22.84 -18.36
CA ALA A 179 -3.13 -23.33 -17.09
C ALA A 179 -4.47 -22.67 -16.75
N LYS A 180 -5.39 -23.43 -16.17
CA LYS A 180 -6.72 -22.92 -15.80
C LYS A 180 -6.64 -22.17 -14.47
N PRO A 181 -7.40 -21.08 -14.26
CA PRO A 181 -7.54 -20.49 -12.94
C PRO A 181 -8.07 -21.53 -11.95
N TRP A 182 -7.35 -21.77 -10.85
CA TRP A 182 -7.82 -22.62 -9.76
C TRP A 182 -8.99 -21.94 -9.03
N ARG A 183 -10.01 -22.72 -8.67
CA ARG A 183 -11.25 -22.27 -8.02
C ARG A 183 -11.67 -23.18 -6.85
N GLY A 184 -10.73 -23.95 -6.30
CA GLY A 184 -11.00 -24.90 -5.21
C GLY A 184 -11.13 -26.36 -5.67
N GLU A 185 -10.74 -26.68 -6.90
CA GLU A 185 -10.61 -28.07 -7.35
C GLU A 185 -9.58 -28.84 -6.51
N ALA A 186 -9.73 -30.16 -6.43
CA ALA A 186 -8.78 -31.03 -5.74
C ALA A 186 -7.37 -30.92 -6.35
N LEU A 187 -6.35 -30.78 -5.50
CA LEU A 187 -4.97 -30.50 -5.89
C LEU A 187 -4.00 -31.67 -5.74
N ASP A 188 -4.42 -32.81 -5.18
CA ASP A 188 -3.53 -33.96 -4.96
C ASP A 188 -2.79 -34.40 -6.24
N GLY A 189 -1.47 -34.25 -6.23
CA GLY A 189 -0.56 -34.55 -7.36
C GLY A 189 -0.59 -33.54 -8.53
N LYS A 190 -1.43 -32.49 -8.47
CA LYS A 190 -1.59 -31.47 -9.51
C LYS A 190 -0.52 -30.39 -9.40
N SER A 191 -0.10 -29.83 -10.54
CA SER A 191 0.82 -28.69 -10.54
C SER A 191 0.07 -27.36 -10.60
N LEU A 192 0.53 -26.38 -9.81
CA LEU A 192 -0.08 -25.05 -9.73
C LEU A 192 0.99 -23.96 -9.84
N LEU A 193 0.79 -23.01 -10.76
CA LEU A 193 1.56 -21.77 -10.85
C LEU A 193 1.00 -20.71 -9.90
N LEU A 194 1.76 -20.34 -8.89
CA LEU A 194 1.41 -19.32 -7.90
C LEU A 194 2.16 -18.02 -8.22
N TYR A 195 1.45 -16.89 -8.29
CA TYR A 195 2.06 -15.60 -8.67
C TYR A 195 1.47 -14.41 -7.89
N PRO A 196 2.23 -13.33 -7.65
CA PRO A 196 1.71 -12.12 -7.02
C PRO A 196 0.83 -11.31 -7.98
N GLU A 197 -0.17 -10.60 -7.45
CA GLU A 197 -0.97 -9.62 -8.22
C GLU A 197 -0.49 -8.17 -8.07
N GLN A 198 0.24 -7.88 -6.97
CA GLN A 198 0.45 -6.53 -6.45
C GLN A 198 1.94 -6.30 -6.11
N GLY A 199 2.22 -5.38 -5.19
CA GLY A 199 3.59 -4.96 -4.86
C GLY A 199 4.39 -6.01 -4.08
N LEU A 200 5.66 -5.69 -3.83
CA LEU A 200 6.60 -6.58 -3.14
C LEU A 200 6.13 -6.96 -1.72
N GLY A 201 5.51 -6.02 -0.99
CA GLY A 201 4.95 -6.28 0.33
C GLY A 201 3.83 -7.31 0.32
N ASP A 202 2.92 -7.24 -0.66
CA ASP A 202 1.88 -8.25 -0.84
C ASP A 202 2.49 -9.61 -1.20
N ALA A 203 3.52 -9.64 -2.04
CA ALA A 203 4.22 -10.88 -2.36
C ALA A 203 4.82 -11.54 -1.10
N ILE A 204 5.50 -10.76 -0.25
CA ILE A 204 6.05 -11.20 1.04
C ILE A 204 4.94 -11.70 1.97
N HIS A 205 3.80 -11.00 2.01
CA HIS A 205 2.68 -11.41 2.84
C HIS A 205 2.07 -12.73 2.36
N PHE A 206 1.67 -12.83 1.09
CA PHE A 206 0.89 -13.98 0.62
C PHE A 206 1.70 -15.15 0.07
N VAL A 207 3.03 -15.07 -0.08
CA VAL A 207 3.81 -16.25 -0.48
C VAL A 207 3.54 -17.45 0.42
N ARG A 208 3.15 -17.20 1.67
CA ARG A 208 2.69 -18.16 2.66
C ARG A 208 1.61 -19.12 2.18
N VAL A 209 0.73 -18.71 1.27
CA VAL A 209 -0.35 -19.57 0.78
C VAL A 209 0.18 -20.77 -0.03
N ALA A 210 1.45 -20.73 -0.45
CA ALA A 210 2.14 -21.90 -0.98
C ALA A 210 2.14 -23.07 0.02
N HIS A 211 2.28 -22.80 1.32
CA HIS A 211 2.22 -23.81 2.37
C HIS A 211 0.85 -24.48 2.43
N ASP A 212 -0.23 -23.70 2.37
CA ASP A 212 -1.59 -24.23 2.35
C ASP A 212 -1.86 -25.09 1.11
N LEU A 213 -1.38 -24.66 -0.06
CA LEU A 213 -1.50 -25.42 -1.31
C LEU A 213 -0.69 -26.73 -1.27
N ASN A 214 0.53 -26.70 -0.76
CA ASN A 214 1.36 -27.89 -0.58
C ASN A 214 0.66 -28.92 0.33
N ARG A 215 0.05 -28.48 1.43
CA ARG A 215 -0.74 -29.35 2.33
C ARG A 215 -1.99 -29.95 1.69
N LEU A 216 -2.50 -29.33 0.63
CA LEU A 216 -3.57 -29.88 -0.20
C LEU A 216 -3.04 -30.85 -1.29
N GLY A 217 -1.73 -31.15 -1.30
CA GLY A 217 -1.09 -32.09 -2.21
C GLY A 217 -0.67 -31.50 -3.55
N ALA A 218 -0.73 -30.17 -3.71
CA ALA A 218 -0.29 -29.51 -4.94
C ALA A 218 1.24 -29.47 -5.03
N ARG A 219 1.76 -29.60 -6.26
CA ARG A 219 3.13 -29.23 -6.61
C ARG A 219 3.16 -27.76 -7.02
N VAL A 220 3.77 -26.91 -6.21
CA VAL A 220 3.68 -25.45 -6.33
C VAL A 220 4.91 -24.89 -7.04
N THR A 221 4.70 -24.23 -8.17
CA THR A 221 5.72 -23.39 -8.80
C THR A 221 5.42 -21.93 -8.48
N LEU A 222 6.32 -21.26 -7.77
CA LEU A 222 6.23 -19.85 -7.45
C LEU A 222 6.83 -19.00 -8.57
N GLN A 223 6.05 -18.04 -9.08
CA GLN A 223 6.53 -17.01 -10.00
C GLN A 223 6.64 -15.67 -9.25
N CYS A 224 7.75 -14.96 -9.40
CA CYS A 224 7.95 -13.64 -8.77
C CYS A 224 8.91 -12.75 -9.57
N SER A 225 9.00 -11.48 -9.20
CA SER A 225 9.98 -10.55 -9.78
C SER A 225 11.40 -11.00 -9.46
N GLU A 226 12.35 -10.74 -10.36
CA GLU A 226 13.78 -11.03 -10.16
C GLU A 226 14.31 -10.51 -8.81
N LYS A 227 13.82 -9.35 -8.36
CA LYS A 227 14.17 -8.74 -7.07
C LYS A 227 13.88 -9.61 -5.85
N LEU A 228 12.92 -10.53 -5.90
CA LEU A 228 12.51 -11.37 -4.77
C LEU A 228 13.05 -12.80 -4.87
N ILE A 229 13.77 -13.14 -5.95
CA ILE A 229 14.23 -14.51 -6.18
C ILE A 229 15.11 -14.98 -5.02
N SER A 230 16.12 -14.20 -4.64
CA SER A 230 17.03 -14.57 -3.56
C SER A 230 16.32 -14.76 -2.22
N LEU A 231 15.40 -13.85 -1.87
CA LEU A 231 14.61 -13.94 -0.65
C LEU A 231 13.68 -15.16 -0.63
N PHE A 232 13.04 -15.49 -1.77
CA PHE A 232 12.15 -16.64 -1.82
C PHE A 232 12.92 -17.96 -1.94
N SER A 233 14.10 -17.96 -2.54
CA SER A 233 14.99 -19.12 -2.60
C SER A 233 15.40 -19.63 -1.22
N SER A 234 15.49 -18.78 -0.20
CA SER A 234 15.79 -19.23 1.16
C SER A 234 14.59 -19.83 1.90
N THR A 235 13.39 -19.82 1.30
CA THR A 235 12.14 -20.20 1.98
C THR A 235 11.30 -21.22 1.23
N VAL A 236 11.68 -21.55 -0.03
CA VAL A 236 10.98 -22.53 -0.88
C VAL A 236 10.76 -23.86 -0.18
N GLU A 237 11.77 -24.39 0.52
CA GLU A 237 11.67 -25.69 1.19
C GLU A 237 10.66 -25.64 2.36
N SER A 238 10.74 -24.61 3.20
CA SER A 238 9.84 -24.44 4.36
C SER A 238 8.37 -24.23 3.97
N LEU A 239 8.12 -23.65 2.78
CA LEU A 239 6.79 -23.42 2.25
C LEU A 239 6.29 -24.56 1.36
N GLY A 240 7.10 -25.61 1.13
CA GLY A 240 6.73 -26.72 0.25
C GLY A 240 6.60 -26.32 -1.22
N VAL A 241 7.43 -25.38 -1.68
CA VAL A 241 7.50 -24.91 -3.07
C VAL A 241 8.46 -25.79 -3.86
N ASP A 242 7.99 -26.34 -4.98
CA ASP A 242 8.75 -27.25 -5.86
C ASP A 242 9.63 -26.52 -6.88
N GLY A 243 9.34 -25.26 -7.17
CA GLY A 243 10.09 -24.49 -8.16
C GLY A 243 9.87 -22.99 -8.07
N LEU A 244 10.89 -22.23 -8.49
CA LEU A 244 10.88 -20.77 -8.51
C LEU A 244 11.19 -20.28 -9.93
N VAL A 245 10.39 -19.33 -10.43
CA VAL A 245 10.50 -18.79 -11.79
C VAL A 245 10.39 -17.26 -11.76
N ILE A 246 11.16 -16.59 -12.62
CA ILE A 246 11.08 -15.14 -12.78
C ILE A 246 9.86 -14.80 -13.65
N ASP A 247 9.12 -13.75 -13.28
CA ASP A 247 7.92 -13.29 -14.00
C ASP A 247 8.14 -12.94 -15.49
N SER A 248 9.35 -12.52 -15.85
CA SER A 248 9.77 -12.24 -17.23
C SER A 248 10.00 -13.49 -18.08
N ILE A 249 10.03 -14.68 -17.47
CA ILE A 249 10.26 -15.96 -18.13
C ILE A 249 8.93 -16.70 -18.29
N ALA A 250 8.78 -17.41 -19.41
CA ALA A 250 7.62 -18.27 -19.64
C ALA A 250 7.47 -19.30 -18.53
N ALA A 251 6.32 -19.31 -17.86
CA ALA A 251 6.03 -20.27 -16.82
C ALA A 251 5.99 -21.71 -17.37
N PRO A 252 6.40 -22.70 -16.58
CA PRO A 252 6.31 -24.10 -16.99
C PRO A 252 4.85 -24.54 -17.17
N PRO A 253 4.59 -25.59 -17.97
CA PRO A 253 3.27 -26.18 -18.07
C PRO A 253 2.76 -26.64 -16.70
N THR A 254 1.60 -26.13 -16.31
CA THR A 254 0.93 -26.42 -15.03
C THR A 254 -0.54 -26.77 -15.25
N ASP A 255 -1.13 -27.58 -14.37
CA ASP A 255 -2.55 -27.91 -14.44
C ASP A 255 -3.41 -26.66 -14.15
N TYR A 256 -3.01 -25.91 -13.13
CA TYR A 256 -3.69 -24.71 -12.67
C TYR A 256 -2.76 -23.51 -12.50
N GLN A 257 -3.34 -22.32 -12.46
CA GLN A 257 -2.70 -21.09 -12.02
C GLN A 257 -3.60 -20.39 -11.02
N ALA A 258 -3.01 -19.70 -10.05
CA ALA A 258 -3.75 -18.83 -9.14
C ALA A 258 -2.83 -17.72 -8.68
N SER A 259 -3.39 -16.52 -8.57
CA SER A 259 -2.66 -15.49 -7.85
C SER A 259 -2.65 -15.81 -6.35
N MET A 260 -1.70 -15.24 -5.61
CA MET A 260 -1.64 -15.45 -4.16
C MET A 260 -2.90 -14.98 -3.42
N ILE A 261 -3.55 -13.91 -3.88
CA ILE A 261 -4.79 -13.41 -3.26
C ILE A 261 -6.01 -14.23 -3.70
N GLU A 262 -6.05 -14.73 -4.94
CA GLU A 262 -7.07 -15.70 -5.37
C GLU A 262 -7.03 -16.98 -4.55
N VAL A 263 -5.85 -17.43 -4.12
CA VAL A 263 -5.74 -18.59 -3.24
C VAL A 263 -6.45 -18.33 -1.91
N VAL A 264 -6.26 -17.16 -1.30
CA VAL A 264 -6.97 -16.78 -0.06
C VAL A 264 -8.48 -16.79 -0.25
N ASP A 265 -8.96 -16.18 -1.32
CA ASP A 265 -10.38 -16.16 -1.71
C ASP A 265 -10.94 -17.59 -1.88
N ASN A 266 -10.30 -18.41 -2.70
CA ASN A 266 -10.76 -19.77 -3.01
C ASN A 266 -10.72 -20.71 -1.79
N LEU A 267 -9.70 -20.60 -0.95
CA LEU A 267 -9.63 -21.34 0.31
C LEU A 267 -10.72 -20.89 1.28
N PHE A 268 -10.99 -19.58 1.38
CA PHE A 268 -12.12 -19.09 2.17
C PHE A 268 -13.46 -19.60 1.60
N GLU A 269 -13.66 -19.58 0.29
CA GLU A 269 -14.91 -20.03 -0.34
C GLU A 269 -15.21 -21.49 0.00
N THR A 270 -14.18 -22.35 0.03
CA THR A 270 -14.30 -23.78 0.29
C THR A 270 -14.37 -24.14 1.77
N THR A 271 -13.60 -23.46 2.62
CA THR A 271 -13.47 -23.81 4.05
C THR A 271 -14.28 -22.91 4.99
N LYS A 272 -14.73 -21.75 4.50
CA LYS A 272 -15.30 -20.64 5.29
C LYS A 272 -14.36 -20.11 6.38
N ALA A 273 -13.07 -20.35 6.24
CA ALA A 273 -12.02 -19.83 7.10
C ALA A 273 -10.95 -19.12 6.25
N VAL A 274 -10.47 -17.96 6.72
CA VAL A 274 -9.35 -17.28 6.06
C VAL A 274 -8.07 -18.07 6.34
N PRO A 275 -7.26 -18.40 5.31
CA PRO A 275 -6.00 -19.12 5.49
C PRO A 275 -4.93 -18.20 6.10
N TYR A 276 -4.97 -18.03 7.42
CA TYR A 276 -3.94 -17.32 8.18
C TYR A 276 -2.63 -18.10 8.33
N GLY A 277 -2.40 -19.16 7.54
CA GLY A 277 -1.15 -19.93 7.53
C GLY A 277 -0.90 -20.71 8.82
N ASN A 278 -1.85 -21.57 9.19
CA ASN A 278 -1.75 -22.43 10.37
C ASN A 278 -0.48 -23.30 10.31
N GLY A 279 0.33 -23.25 11.36
CA GLY A 279 1.58 -24.03 11.45
C GLY A 279 2.84 -23.27 11.04
N LEU A 280 2.71 -22.09 10.42
CA LEU A 280 3.87 -21.33 9.93
C LEU A 280 4.73 -20.68 11.01
N PHE A 281 4.25 -20.65 12.26
CA PHE A 281 4.93 -20.01 13.39
C PHE A 281 5.04 -20.92 14.63
N ASP A 282 4.73 -22.22 14.51
CA ASP A 282 4.59 -23.12 15.67
C ASP A 282 5.89 -23.29 16.46
N GLU A 283 7.05 -23.14 15.80
CA GLU A 283 8.37 -23.24 16.42
C GLU A 283 8.94 -21.88 16.87
N GLY A 284 8.12 -20.81 16.83
CA GLY A 284 8.55 -19.45 17.16
C GLY A 284 9.42 -18.80 16.08
N GLU A 285 9.58 -19.45 14.93
CA GLU A 285 10.32 -18.93 13.79
C GLU A 285 9.36 -18.43 12.71
N GLY A 286 9.84 -17.48 11.90
CA GLY A 286 9.11 -16.97 10.74
C GLY A 286 9.14 -17.92 9.53
N TYR A 287 8.20 -17.71 8.62
CA TYR A 287 8.15 -18.40 7.32
C TYR A 287 9.09 -17.78 6.27
N LEU A 288 9.68 -16.61 6.56
CA LEU A 288 10.80 -16.08 5.79
C LEU A 288 12.09 -16.06 6.60
N ARG A 289 13.19 -16.47 5.96
CA ARG A 289 14.53 -16.58 6.55
C ARG A 289 15.59 -16.29 5.49
N VAL A 290 16.81 -16.02 5.95
CA VAL A 290 18.01 -15.92 5.11
C VAL A 290 19.13 -16.74 5.74
N SER A 291 20.24 -16.90 5.02
CA SER A 291 21.33 -17.76 5.47
C SER A 291 21.95 -17.29 6.81
N ASP A 292 22.30 -18.23 7.69
CA ASP A 292 22.98 -17.94 8.95
C ASP A 292 24.25 -17.09 8.78
N PRO A 293 25.12 -17.32 7.76
CA PRO A 293 26.27 -16.46 7.53
C PRO A 293 25.92 -14.98 7.33
N LEU A 294 24.80 -14.68 6.64
CA LEU A 294 24.36 -13.30 6.44
C LEU A 294 23.83 -12.67 7.73
N VAL A 295 23.07 -13.44 8.52
CA VAL A 295 22.64 -13.00 9.87
C VAL A 295 23.83 -12.71 10.76
N GLN A 296 24.88 -13.55 10.72
CA GLN A 296 26.12 -13.34 11.48
C GLN A 296 26.95 -12.17 10.98
N TYR A 297 26.95 -11.90 9.68
CA TYR A 297 27.58 -10.70 9.11
C TYR A 297 26.97 -9.44 9.72
N TRP A 298 25.65 -9.30 9.64
CA TRP A 298 24.93 -8.16 10.22
C TRP A 298 25.03 -8.11 11.73
N LYS A 299 25.08 -9.25 12.41
CA LYS A 299 25.35 -9.31 13.85
C LYS A 299 26.68 -8.62 14.20
N ARG A 300 27.76 -8.93 13.47
CA ARG A 300 29.08 -8.31 13.70
C ARG A 300 29.03 -6.81 13.43
N TRP A 301 28.39 -6.40 12.34
CA TRP A 301 28.19 -4.98 12.04
C TRP A 301 27.51 -4.26 13.22
N PHE A 302 26.42 -4.81 13.74
CA PHE A 302 25.73 -4.25 14.89
C PHE A 302 26.58 -4.25 16.16
N ASP A 303 27.34 -5.30 16.43
CA ASP A 303 28.18 -5.36 17.64
C ASP A 303 29.36 -4.38 17.58
N GLU A 304 29.86 -4.06 16.39
CA GLU A 304 30.94 -3.09 16.16
C GLU A 304 30.44 -1.64 16.19
N HIS A 305 29.30 -1.36 15.56
CA HIS A 305 28.81 0.02 15.34
C HIS A 305 27.75 0.45 16.37
N LEU A 306 27.02 -0.51 16.93
CA LEU A 306 25.91 -0.31 17.87
C LEU A 306 25.99 -1.31 19.03
N PRO A 307 27.10 -1.36 19.78
CA PRO A 307 27.24 -2.30 20.90
C PRO A 307 26.17 -2.01 21.96
N ARG A 308 25.47 -3.04 22.41
CA ARG A 308 24.49 -2.92 23.50
C ARG A 308 25.21 -2.50 24.78
N THR A 309 24.66 -1.54 25.50
CA THR A 309 25.20 -1.05 26.78
C THR A 309 24.13 -1.16 27.87
N GLN A 310 24.53 -0.98 29.14
CA GLN A 310 23.58 -0.92 30.25
C GLN A 310 22.56 0.23 30.08
N ASP A 311 23.00 1.36 29.50
CA ASP A 311 22.16 2.54 29.28
C ASP A 311 21.31 2.44 28.00
N LYS A 312 21.69 1.57 27.06
CA LYS A 312 20.96 1.34 25.80
C LYS A 312 20.97 -0.15 25.45
N PRO A 313 20.18 -0.97 26.17
CA PRO A 313 20.21 -2.42 26.00
C PRO A 313 19.49 -2.90 24.74
N LEU A 314 18.54 -2.13 24.19
CA LEU A 314 17.70 -2.54 23.06
C LEU A 314 18.10 -1.87 21.75
N ARG A 315 17.98 -2.60 20.64
CA ARG A 315 18.07 -2.12 19.25
C ARG A 315 16.69 -2.13 18.62
N VAL A 316 16.23 -0.97 18.16
CA VAL A 316 14.89 -0.77 17.60
C VAL A 316 15.00 -0.20 16.20
N GLY A 317 14.48 -0.92 15.21
CA GLY A 317 14.41 -0.46 13.82
C GLY A 317 13.21 0.44 13.58
N LEU A 318 13.37 1.54 12.84
CA LEU A 318 12.31 2.50 12.51
C LEU A 318 12.05 2.57 11.00
N ASN A 319 10.79 2.44 10.59
CA ASN A 319 10.32 2.73 9.23
C ASN A 319 9.05 3.58 9.30
N TRP A 320 9.00 4.73 8.62
CA TRP A 320 7.91 5.71 8.81
C TRP A 320 7.17 6.06 7.53
N GLN A 321 7.78 5.88 6.36
CA GLN A 321 7.18 6.24 5.09
C GLN A 321 7.21 5.11 4.07
N GLY A 322 6.12 4.98 3.33
CA GLY A 322 6.04 4.13 2.16
C GLY A 322 6.41 4.86 0.87
N ASN A 323 5.99 4.28 -0.26
CA ASN A 323 6.20 4.86 -1.57
C ASN A 323 5.24 6.06 -1.77
N PRO A 324 5.74 7.28 -2.04
CA PRO A 324 4.91 8.47 -2.24
C PRO A 324 3.97 8.38 -3.46
N GLU A 325 4.31 7.54 -4.44
CA GLU A 325 3.49 7.28 -5.62
C GLU A 325 2.29 6.36 -5.33
N HIS A 326 2.24 5.75 -4.15
CA HIS A 326 1.11 4.95 -3.74
C HIS A 326 -0.02 5.86 -3.25
N HIS A 327 -1.18 5.81 -3.91
CA HIS A 327 -2.32 6.70 -3.62
C HIS A 327 -2.78 6.70 -2.14
N ALA A 328 -2.63 5.60 -1.41
CA ALA A 328 -2.99 5.51 0.00
C ALA A 328 -1.86 5.93 0.97
N ASP A 329 -0.68 6.29 0.46
CA ASP A 329 0.49 6.54 1.30
C ASP A 329 0.27 7.68 2.31
N ILE A 330 -0.43 8.73 1.87
CA ILE A 330 -0.81 9.87 2.72
C ILE A 330 -1.61 9.48 3.97
N TYR A 331 -2.29 8.33 3.96
CA TYR A 331 -3.12 7.86 5.06
C TYR A 331 -2.39 6.91 6.02
N ARG A 332 -1.23 6.39 5.64
CA ARG A 332 -0.48 5.37 6.42
C ARG A 332 0.92 5.81 6.83
N SER A 333 1.47 6.81 6.15
CA SER A 333 2.79 7.37 6.42
C SER A 333 2.72 8.44 7.51
N LEU A 334 3.77 8.51 8.33
CA LEU A 334 3.92 9.51 9.39
C LEU A 334 5.25 10.25 9.27
N PRO A 335 5.34 11.53 9.70
CA PRO A 335 6.60 12.26 9.69
C PRO A 335 7.58 11.67 10.72
N LEU A 336 8.88 11.70 10.44
CA LEU A 336 9.91 11.22 11.35
C LEU A 336 9.84 11.92 12.71
N ASP A 337 9.48 13.21 12.75
CA ASP A 337 9.33 13.99 13.99
C ASP A 337 8.35 13.38 15.00
N ALA A 338 7.40 12.55 14.56
CA ALA A 338 6.50 11.84 15.46
C ALA A 338 7.26 10.90 16.42
N PHE A 339 8.45 10.41 16.05
CA PHE A 339 9.26 9.47 16.84
C PHE A 339 10.19 10.13 17.86
N ARG A 340 10.16 11.46 17.98
CA ARG A 340 10.98 12.25 18.92
C ARG A 340 10.97 11.69 20.34
N ASP A 341 9.79 11.29 20.82
CA ASP A 341 9.63 10.76 22.17
C ASP A 341 10.16 9.34 22.34
N LEU A 342 10.32 8.57 21.27
CA LEU A 342 11.02 7.28 21.31
C LEU A 342 12.53 7.46 21.39
N ALA A 343 13.07 8.49 20.74
CA ALA A 343 14.51 8.79 20.80
C ALA A 343 14.97 9.09 22.25
N ALA A 344 14.09 9.66 23.08
CA ALA A 344 14.38 9.93 24.48
C ALA A 344 14.49 8.66 25.37
N LEU A 345 14.14 7.48 24.89
CA LEU A 345 14.24 6.23 25.63
C LEU A 345 15.68 5.69 25.68
N PRO A 346 16.01 4.83 26.66
CA PRO A 346 17.29 4.12 26.72
C PRO A 346 17.39 3.00 25.66
N ILE A 347 17.27 3.36 24.37
CA ILE A 347 17.30 2.44 23.22
C ILE A 347 18.26 2.95 22.14
N GLN A 348 18.65 2.05 21.25
CA GLN A 348 19.40 2.35 20.03
C GLN A 348 18.43 2.35 18.87
N LEU A 349 18.26 3.48 18.21
CA LEU A 349 17.41 3.59 17.02
C LEU A 349 18.22 3.29 15.77
N VAL A 350 17.63 2.52 14.85
CA VAL A 350 18.23 2.13 13.58
C VAL A 350 17.26 2.49 12.47
N SER A 351 17.71 3.26 11.47
CA SER A 351 16.85 3.57 10.32
C SER A 351 16.66 2.33 9.46
N LEU A 352 15.40 1.95 9.24
CA LEU A 352 14.94 1.01 8.22
C LEU A 352 14.17 1.75 7.11
N GLN A 353 14.36 3.07 6.98
CA GLN A 353 13.78 3.88 5.92
C GLN A 353 14.74 3.90 4.73
N PHE A 354 14.28 3.40 3.59
CA PHE A 354 15.04 3.37 2.35
C PHE A 354 14.34 4.24 1.30
N GLY A 355 15.10 5.12 0.65
CA GLY A 355 14.57 6.03 -0.38
C GLY A 355 13.76 7.18 0.20
N PHE A 356 12.55 7.41 -0.33
CA PHE A 356 11.72 8.54 0.08
C PHE A 356 11.48 8.55 1.60
N GLY A 357 11.61 9.73 2.21
CA GLY A 357 11.46 9.94 3.64
C GLY A 357 12.77 9.88 4.40
N SER A 358 13.84 9.26 3.86
CA SER A 358 15.13 9.19 4.54
C SER A 358 15.79 10.56 4.69
N GLU A 359 15.51 11.50 3.76
CA GLU A 359 15.97 12.89 3.82
C GLU A 359 15.49 13.63 5.08
N GLN A 360 14.44 13.13 5.76
CA GLN A 360 13.97 13.72 7.01
C GLN A 360 14.99 13.58 8.15
N ILE A 361 15.88 12.57 8.11
CA ILE A 361 16.95 12.41 9.10
C ILE A 361 17.85 13.65 9.11
N GLU A 362 18.15 14.23 7.95
CA GLU A 362 19.06 15.39 7.84
C GLU A 362 18.53 16.64 8.55
N SER A 363 17.22 16.71 8.80
CA SER A 363 16.54 17.89 9.35
C SER A 363 15.95 17.71 10.75
N CYS A 364 15.86 16.46 11.25
CA CYS A 364 15.34 16.19 12.58
C CYS A 364 16.39 16.47 13.67
N ASP A 365 15.97 16.97 14.82
CA ASP A 365 16.88 17.37 15.90
C ASP A 365 17.37 16.21 16.79
N PHE A 366 16.85 15.00 16.57
CA PHE A 366 17.32 13.77 17.19
C PHE A 366 18.06 12.84 16.21
N ALA A 367 18.47 13.34 15.04
CA ALA A 367 19.20 12.59 14.02
C ALA A 367 20.42 11.82 14.58
N SER A 368 21.17 12.46 15.48
CA SER A 368 22.34 11.86 16.15
C SER A 368 22.04 10.60 16.99
N GLN A 369 20.76 10.32 17.25
CA GLN A 369 20.32 9.14 18.00
C GLN A 369 19.88 7.99 17.10
N ILE A 370 19.77 8.23 15.79
CA ILE A 370 19.40 7.26 14.76
C ILE A 370 20.66 6.81 14.05
N ALA A 371 20.94 5.53 14.08
CA ALA A 371 22.00 4.94 13.28
C ALA A 371 21.51 4.63 11.86
N GLU A 372 22.29 5.05 10.88
CA GLU A 372 22.06 4.76 9.47
C GLU A 372 22.81 3.49 9.06
N LEU A 373 22.13 2.66 8.27
CA LEU A 373 22.72 1.46 7.69
C LEU A 373 23.61 1.82 6.50
N PRO A 374 24.56 0.94 6.11
CA PRO A 374 25.32 1.08 4.87
C PRO A 374 24.41 1.31 3.64
N SER A 375 24.86 2.16 2.71
CA SER A 375 24.07 2.53 1.53
C SER A 375 23.87 1.40 0.50
N ASP A 376 24.58 0.28 0.67
CA ASP A 376 24.60 -0.89 -0.20
C ASP A 376 23.74 -2.06 0.30
N VAL A 377 22.96 -1.87 1.38
CA VAL A 377 21.92 -2.82 1.82
C VAL A 377 21.02 -3.22 0.63
N ASP A 378 20.84 -4.53 0.44
CA ASP A 378 19.98 -5.13 -0.61
C ASP A 378 20.42 -4.80 -2.06
N ARG A 379 21.66 -4.36 -2.28
CA ARG A 379 22.14 -3.94 -3.60
C ARG A 379 22.55 -5.11 -4.50
N ASP A 380 23.24 -6.10 -3.94
CA ASP A 380 23.95 -7.13 -4.73
C ASP A 380 23.12 -8.42 -4.90
N ASP A 381 22.41 -8.85 -3.85
CA ASP A 381 21.71 -10.14 -3.80
C ASP A 381 20.17 -10.02 -3.92
N GLY A 382 19.67 -8.91 -4.45
CA GLY A 382 18.22 -8.67 -4.57
C GLY A 382 17.58 -8.03 -3.34
N ALA A 383 16.30 -7.69 -3.46
CA ALA A 383 15.59 -6.90 -2.47
C ALA A 383 15.27 -7.70 -1.20
N PHE A 384 15.43 -7.04 -0.05
CA PHE A 384 15.08 -7.51 1.29
C PHE A 384 15.92 -8.67 1.86
N THR A 385 16.98 -9.12 1.20
CA THR A 385 17.85 -10.20 1.70
C THR A 385 18.69 -9.73 2.90
N ASP A 386 19.40 -8.61 2.77
CA ASP A 386 20.10 -7.95 3.88
C ASP A 386 19.12 -7.44 4.91
N THR A 387 18.04 -6.80 4.47
CA THR A 387 17.02 -6.28 5.39
C THR A 387 16.47 -7.41 6.27
N THR A 388 16.22 -8.60 5.73
CA THR A 388 15.81 -9.78 6.53
C THR A 388 16.85 -10.17 7.58
N ALA A 389 18.14 -10.18 7.23
CA ALA A 389 19.21 -10.49 8.18
C ALA A 389 19.38 -9.40 9.27
N ILE A 390 19.17 -8.14 8.89
CA ILE A 390 19.16 -6.99 9.79
C ILE A 390 18.05 -7.13 10.83
N LEU A 391 16.83 -7.46 10.38
CA LEU A 391 15.66 -7.65 11.25
C LEU A 391 15.93 -8.70 12.35
N SER A 392 16.59 -9.81 12.00
CA SER A 392 16.98 -10.87 12.95
C SER A 392 17.94 -10.42 14.06
N ASN A 393 18.54 -9.23 13.93
CA ASN A 393 19.48 -8.66 14.90
C ASN A 393 18.88 -7.50 15.74
N LEU A 394 17.61 -7.16 15.49
CA LEU A 394 16.85 -6.15 16.23
C LEU A 394 15.99 -6.80 17.33
N ASP A 395 15.70 -6.06 18.41
CA ASP A 395 14.74 -6.53 19.42
C ASP A 395 13.31 -6.22 19.03
N TYR A 396 13.11 -5.05 18.43
CA TYR A 396 11.81 -4.54 18.00
C TYR A 396 11.94 -3.80 16.67
N VAL A 397 10.85 -3.82 15.91
CA VAL A 397 10.65 -2.95 14.75
C VAL A 397 9.44 -2.07 15.01
N VAL A 398 9.56 -0.77 14.80
CA VAL A 398 8.42 0.15 14.77
C VAL A 398 8.25 0.64 13.34
N THR A 399 7.14 0.29 12.72
CA THR A 399 6.95 0.49 11.28
C THR A 399 5.54 0.96 10.95
N SER A 400 5.41 1.84 9.96
CA SER A 400 4.13 2.05 9.28
C SER A 400 3.78 0.85 8.38
N ASP A 401 2.57 0.85 7.81
CA ASP A 401 2.03 -0.22 6.96
C ASP A 401 2.74 -0.30 5.58
N THR A 402 3.99 -0.75 5.58
CA THR A 402 4.87 -0.88 4.40
C THR A 402 5.33 -2.34 4.21
N ALA A 403 6.19 -2.57 3.21
CA ALA A 403 6.82 -3.88 3.04
C ALA A 403 7.62 -4.33 4.28
N ILE A 404 8.15 -3.40 5.08
CA ILE A 404 8.88 -3.71 6.32
C ILE A 404 7.95 -4.37 7.35
N ALA A 405 6.69 -3.96 7.44
CA ALA A 405 5.71 -4.60 8.33
C ALA A 405 5.50 -6.08 7.97
N HIS A 406 5.35 -6.37 6.67
CA HIS A 406 5.19 -7.74 6.21
C HIS A 406 6.46 -8.57 6.37
N LEU A 407 7.64 -7.98 6.13
CA LEU A 407 8.92 -8.67 6.27
C LEU A 407 9.23 -8.98 7.74
N ALA A 408 9.01 -8.02 8.64
CA ALA A 408 9.19 -8.22 10.08
C ALA A 408 8.21 -9.28 10.62
N GLY A 409 6.93 -9.23 10.22
CA GLY A 409 5.98 -10.27 10.58
C GLY A 409 6.34 -11.64 10.02
N ALA A 410 6.80 -11.71 8.77
CA ALA A 410 7.17 -12.95 8.10
C ALA A 410 8.42 -13.63 8.69
N THR A 411 9.33 -12.84 9.26
CA THR A 411 10.52 -13.31 9.98
C THR A 411 10.26 -13.57 11.47
N ASN A 412 9.02 -13.33 11.91
CA ASN A 412 8.60 -13.37 13.31
C ASN A 412 9.36 -12.40 14.23
N THR A 413 9.81 -11.27 13.68
CA THR A 413 10.45 -10.19 14.44
C THR A 413 9.39 -9.42 15.22
N ARG A 414 9.59 -9.25 16.53
CA ARG A 414 8.67 -8.50 17.39
C ARG A 414 8.50 -7.08 16.85
N SER A 415 7.27 -6.67 16.57
CA SER A 415 7.03 -5.40 15.89
C SER A 415 5.82 -4.65 16.43
N HIS A 416 5.92 -3.32 16.36
CA HIS A 416 4.85 -2.38 16.56
C HIS A 416 4.46 -1.77 15.21
N LEU A 417 3.29 -2.16 14.71
CA LEU A 417 2.75 -1.68 13.44
C LEU A 417 1.86 -0.46 13.69
N LEU A 418 2.23 0.68 13.10
CA LEU A 418 1.50 1.94 13.19
C LEU A 418 0.53 2.04 12.01
N LEU A 419 -0.75 2.09 12.33
CA LEU A 419 -1.84 2.08 11.37
C LEU A 419 -2.56 3.44 11.35
N GLY A 420 -2.84 3.92 10.15
CA GLY A 420 -3.71 5.06 9.93
C GLY A 420 -5.15 4.79 10.38
N ARG A 421 -5.98 5.84 10.38
CA ARG A 421 -7.38 5.80 10.83
C ARG A 421 -8.19 4.68 10.16
N VAL A 422 -8.01 4.50 8.85
CA VAL A 422 -8.58 3.39 8.09
C VAL A 422 -7.43 2.62 7.45
N PRO A 423 -7.06 1.45 7.97
CA PRO A 423 -5.92 0.68 7.47
C PRO A 423 -6.30 -0.20 6.28
N ASP A 424 -5.30 -0.89 5.71
CA ASP A 424 -5.55 -1.96 4.75
C ASP A 424 -6.43 -3.07 5.34
N TRP A 425 -7.21 -3.74 4.48
CA TRP A 425 -8.22 -4.71 4.89
C TRP A 425 -7.68 -5.86 5.73
N ARG A 426 -6.40 -6.23 5.56
CA ARG A 426 -5.75 -7.32 6.30
C ARG A 426 -5.68 -7.05 7.80
N TRP A 427 -5.69 -5.77 8.18
CA TRP A 427 -5.54 -5.34 9.56
C TRP A 427 -6.87 -5.18 10.29
N LEU A 428 -8.02 -5.34 9.60
CA LEU A 428 -9.36 -5.14 10.15
C LEU A 428 -9.60 -3.73 10.74
N THR A 429 -10.82 -3.46 11.19
CA THR A 429 -11.21 -2.14 11.73
C THR A 429 -10.81 -1.93 13.19
N SER A 430 -10.48 -2.98 13.95
CA SER A 430 -10.24 -2.90 15.39
C SER A 430 -9.31 -3.99 15.91
N GLY A 431 -8.89 -3.86 17.17
CA GLY A 431 -7.99 -4.79 17.83
C GLY A 431 -6.51 -4.42 17.71
N THR A 432 -5.70 -4.92 18.63
CA THR A 432 -4.25 -4.63 18.75
C THR A 432 -3.38 -5.81 18.31
N SER A 433 -3.97 -6.93 17.93
CA SER A 433 -3.27 -8.14 17.46
C SER A 433 -3.82 -8.56 16.10
N THR A 434 -2.98 -9.20 15.29
CA THR A 434 -3.34 -9.68 13.96
C THR A 434 -3.20 -11.20 13.87
N PRO A 435 -4.15 -11.91 13.25
CA PRO A 435 -4.02 -13.35 13.02
C PRO A 435 -2.94 -13.69 11.99
N TRP A 436 -2.50 -12.72 11.18
CA TRP A 436 -1.49 -12.93 10.15
C TRP A 436 -0.08 -13.08 10.72
N TYR A 437 0.23 -12.35 11.80
CA TYR A 437 1.57 -12.22 12.35
C TYR A 437 1.52 -12.18 13.89
N PRO A 438 1.82 -13.30 14.57
CA PRO A 438 1.76 -13.39 16.02
C PRO A 438 2.70 -12.41 16.75
N SER A 439 3.79 -12.01 16.11
CA SER A 439 4.80 -11.08 16.63
C SER A 439 4.46 -9.60 16.48
N ILE A 440 3.36 -9.25 15.80
CA ILE A 440 2.97 -7.87 15.54
C ILE A 440 1.88 -7.41 16.52
N THR A 441 2.19 -6.31 17.22
CA THR A 441 1.22 -5.49 17.95
C THR A 441 0.87 -4.26 17.12
N MET A 442 -0.42 -4.02 16.89
CA MET A 442 -0.92 -2.91 16.09
C MET A 442 -1.37 -1.74 16.96
N HIS A 443 -0.99 -0.53 16.54
CA HIS A 443 -1.37 0.74 17.14
C HIS A 443 -2.10 1.57 16.09
N ARG A 444 -3.26 2.12 16.43
CA ARG A 444 -4.19 2.69 15.44
C ARG A 444 -4.51 4.13 15.74
N GLN A 445 -4.58 4.90 14.68
CA GLN A 445 -4.99 6.29 14.75
C GLN A 445 -6.42 6.47 15.26
N SER A 446 -6.57 7.35 16.26
CA SER A 446 -7.88 7.83 16.74
C SER A 446 -8.45 8.90 15.79
N GLU A 447 -7.61 9.83 15.32
CA GLU A 447 -7.97 10.92 14.43
C GLU A 447 -7.02 10.98 13.22
N LEU A 448 -7.57 11.15 12.01
CA LEU A 448 -6.76 11.17 10.79
C LEU A 448 -5.70 12.28 10.84
N GLY A 449 -4.44 11.92 10.64
CA GLY A 449 -3.29 12.81 10.66
C GLY A 449 -2.61 12.98 12.03
N ASP A 450 -3.28 12.65 13.14
CA ASP A 450 -2.67 12.67 14.47
C ASP A 450 -2.02 11.32 14.83
N TRP A 451 -0.71 11.32 15.04
CA TRP A 451 0.06 10.11 15.38
C TRP A 451 0.51 10.08 16.85
N SER A 452 0.16 11.09 17.65
CA SER A 452 0.64 11.26 19.02
C SER A 452 0.26 10.10 19.93
N ASP A 453 -1.02 9.71 19.96
CA ASP A 453 -1.52 8.56 20.72
C ASP A 453 -0.84 7.25 20.28
N VAL A 454 -0.65 7.10 18.97
CA VAL A 454 -0.07 5.89 18.36
C VAL A 454 1.38 5.70 18.80
N VAL A 455 2.20 6.76 18.73
CA VAL A 455 3.59 6.70 19.17
C VAL A 455 3.70 6.61 20.69
N SER A 456 2.82 7.28 21.44
CA SER A 456 2.78 7.20 22.90
C SER A 456 2.54 5.77 23.39
N SER A 457 1.61 5.05 22.77
CA SER A 457 1.35 3.63 23.07
C SER A 457 2.56 2.72 22.80
N VAL A 458 3.32 3.01 21.74
CA VAL A 458 4.59 2.30 21.45
C VAL A 458 5.62 2.60 22.53
N ARG A 459 5.75 3.87 22.91
CA ARG A 459 6.69 4.33 23.96
C ARG A 459 6.45 3.60 25.27
N GLU A 460 5.20 3.46 25.70
CA GLU A 460 4.83 2.74 26.92
C GLU A 460 5.26 1.26 26.91
N THR A 461 5.35 0.66 25.72
CA THR A 461 5.80 -0.74 25.57
C THR A 461 7.32 -0.88 25.56
N LEU A 462 8.04 0.16 25.10
CA LEU A 462 9.50 0.17 24.96
C LEU A 462 10.25 0.80 26.15
N ALA A 463 9.55 1.56 26.99
CA ALA A 463 10.08 2.18 28.22
C ALA A 463 10.23 1.15 29.35
#